data_AF-A2DA32-F1
#
_entry.id   AF-A2DA32-F1
#
_cell.length_a   1.000
_cell.length_b   1.000
_cell.length_c   1.000
_cell.angle_alpha   90.00
_cell.angle_beta   90.00
_cell.angle_gamma   90.00
#
_symmetry.space_group_name_H-M   'P 1'
#
loop_
_entity.id
_entity.type
_entity.pdbx_description
1 polymer ?
#
loop_
_entity_poly.entity_id
_entity_poly.type
_entity_poly.pdbx_seq_one_letter_code
_entity_poly.pdbx_strand_id
1 'polypeptide(L)'
;MEDLTPQQTKELIDFLKFERQNRDETRGEISVELNELLKEKFNRDDTYGGKEALKTLAEFPEAIAKTMHTELIHMRDINVNLIRQILLDAQKENLLLELSIPDLENEASTDAANLLAGKLIMNADKMPAAKETKDEAPVDEKIDVEALMAENEKLRAQLQQNKRQWPEFIEAQNKLKNLNTEVHDLRHKLGKE
;
A
#
# COMPACT_ATOMS: atom_id res chain seq x y z
N MET A 1 1.83 1.20 27.92
CA MET A 1 1.95 0.51 26.64
C MET A 1 1.58 -0.93 26.93
N GLU A 2 0.42 -1.37 26.45
CA GLU A 2 0.13 -2.80 26.44
C GLU A 2 1.19 -3.47 25.56
N ASP A 3 1.83 -4.51 26.09
CA ASP A 3 2.87 -5.23 25.36
C ASP A 3 2.22 -5.88 24.14
N LEU A 4 2.68 -5.48 22.94
CA LEU A 4 2.28 -6.09 21.67
C LEU A 4 2.41 -7.61 21.79
N THR A 5 1.40 -8.33 21.33
CA THR A 5 1.49 -9.79 21.30
C THR A 5 2.66 -10.21 20.41
N PRO A 6 3.29 -11.37 20.66
CA PRO A 6 4.37 -11.85 19.82
C PRO A 6 3.98 -11.99 18.34
N GLN A 7 2.70 -12.29 18.07
CA GLN A 7 2.13 -12.35 16.72
C GLN A 7 2.10 -10.96 16.06
N GLN A 8 1.53 -9.96 16.73
CA GLN A 8 1.49 -8.58 16.23
C GLN A 8 2.89 -7.99 16.05
N THR A 9 3.82 -8.36 16.92
CA THR A 9 5.23 -7.96 16.81
C THR A 9 5.89 -8.53 15.55
N LYS A 10 5.58 -9.79 15.22
CA LYS A 10 6.07 -10.44 14.00
C LYS A 10 5.46 -9.81 12.75
N GLU A 11 4.16 -9.59 12.73
CA GLU A 11 3.46 -8.91 11.62
C GLU A 11 4.02 -7.50 11.37
N LEU A 12 4.28 -6.75 12.44
CA LEU A 12 4.93 -5.44 12.36
C LEU A 12 6.33 -5.54 11.75
N ILE A 13 7.15 -6.52 12.16
CA ILE A 13 8.49 -6.72 11.62
C ILE A 13 8.43 -7.09 10.13
N ASP A 14 7.51 -7.98 9.74
CA ASP A 14 7.35 -8.40 8.35
C ASP A 14 6.90 -7.22 7.46
N PHE A 15 5.99 -6.38 7.96
CA PHE A 15 5.63 -5.13 7.32
C PHE A 15 6.83 -4.16 7.19
N LEU A 16 7.62 -3.98 8.25
CA LEU A 16 8.81 -3.13 8.22
C LEU A 16 9.87 -3.62 7.22
N LYS A 17 10.01 -4.94 7.05
CA LYS A 17 10.89 -5.56 6.05
C LYS A 17 10.38 -5.31 4.63
N PHE A 18 9.07 -5.49 4.40
CA PHE A 18 8.42 -5.19 3.12
C PHE A 18 8.63 -3.72 2.72
N GLU A 19 8.34 -2.79 3.62
CA GLU A 19 8.54 -1.35 3.39
C GLU A 19 10.00 -0.98 3.11
N ARG A 20 10.93 -1.66 3.78
CA ARG A 20 12.36 -1.46 3.50
C ARG A 20 12.73 -1.94 2.10
N GLN A 21 12.25 -3.12 1.69
CA GLN A 21 12.49 -3.62 0.34
C GLN A 21 11.92 -2.67 -0.71
N ASN A 22 10.69 -2.20 -0.51
CA ASN A 22 10.04 -1.25 -1.42
C ASN A 22 10.87 0.05 -1.56
N ARG A 23 11.38 0.58 -0.45
CA ARG A 23 12.28 1.76 -0.47
C ARG A 23 13.59 1.50 -1.21
N ASP A 24 14.18 0.32 -1.03
CA ASP A 24 15.42 -0.06 -1.73
C ASP A 24 15.18 -0.22 -3.24
N GLU A 25 14.02 -0.76 -3.64
CA GLU A 25 13.57 -0.84 -5.04
C GLU A 25 13.38 0.54 -5.66
N THR A 26 12.61 1.44 -5.02
CA THR A 26 12.43 2.83 -5.48
C THR A 26 13.77 3.57 -5.59
N ARG A 27 14.67 3.41 -4.60
CA ARG A 27 16.02 3.99 -4.68
C ARG A 27 16.80 3.44 -5.87
N GLY A 28 16.64 2.16 -6.17
CA GLY A 28 17.21 1.51 -7.34
C GLY A 28 16.71 2.14 -8.64
N GLU A 29 15.39 2.32 -8.76
CA GLU A 29 14.74 2.95 -9.92
C GLU A 29 15.27 4.38 -10.14
N ILE A 30 15.24 5.23 -9.10
CA ILE A 30 15.80 6.58 -9.14
C ILE A 30 17.27 6.56 -9.59
N SER A 31 18.06 5.61 -9.05
CA SER A 31 19.48 5.50 -9.38
C SER A 31 19.69 5.07 -10.84
N VAL A 32 18.83 4.20 -11.39
CA VAL A 32 18.87 3.80 -12.79
C VAL A 32 18.52 4.98 -13.68
N GLU A 33 17.41 5.67 -13.41
CA GLU A 33 16.98 6.83 -14.21
C GLU A 33 18.02 7.96 -14.21
N LEU A 34 18.61 8.27 -13.06
CA LEU A 34 19.68 9.27 -12.97
C LEU A 34 20.94 8.84 -13.74
N ASN A 35 21.27 7.54 -13.72
CA ASN A 35 22.39 7.03 -14.51
C ASN A 35 22.10 7.02 -16.01
N GLU A 36 20.87 6.77 -16.42
CA GLU A 36 20.45 6.88 -17.82
C GLU A 36 20.50 8.33 -18.29
N LEU A 37 19.99 9.28 -17.49
CA LEU A 37 20.11 10.71 -17.75
C LEU A 37 21.57 11.14 -17.88
N LEU A 38 22.44 10.63 -17.00
CA LEU A 38 23.89 10.88 -17.07
C LEU A 38 24.49 10.35 -18.37
N LYS A 39 24.13 9.13 -18.80
CA LYS A 39 24.62 8.55 -20.05
C LYS A 39 24.08 9.26 -21.29
N GLU A 40 22.82 9.70 -21.26
CA GLU A 40 22.21 10.48 -22.34
C GLU A 40 22.90 11.83 -22.50
N LYS A 41 23.22 12.50 -21.39
CA LYS A 41 23.87 13.82 -21.40
C LYS A 41 25.38 13.74 -21.62
N PHE A 42 26.03 12.68 -21.14
CA PHE A 42 27.47 12.46 -21.20
C PHE A 42 27.79 11.07 -21.75
N ASN A 43 27.79 10.97 -23.08
CA ASN A 43 28.16 9.74 -23.77
C ASN A 43 29.69 9.65 -23.83
N ARG A 44 30.26 8.51 -23.44
CA ARG A 44 31.74 8.35 -23.37
C ARG A 44 32.43 8.41 -24.73
N ASP A 45 31.69 8.16 -25.80
CA ASP A 45 32.20 8.10 -27.16
C ASP A 45 32.12 9.45 -27.89
N ASP A 46 31.42 10.43 -27.32
CA ASP A 46 31.27 11.77 -27.91
C ASP A 46 32.41 12.69 -27.47
N THR A 47 33.05 13.34 -28.44
CA THR A 47 34.02 14.41 -28.18
C THR A 47 33.27 15.72 -28.04
N TYR A 48 33.01 16.14 -26.80
CA TYR A 48 32.33 17.41 -26.54
C TYR A 48 33.23 18.60 -26.87
N GLY A 49 32.73 19.55 -27.65
CA GLY A 49 33.36 20.87 -27.73
C GLY A 49 33.27 21.60 -26.38
N GLY A 50 34.25 22.45 -26.03
CA GLY A 50 34.25 23.15 -24.73
C GLY A 50 32.99 23.99 -24.46
N LYS A 51 32.33 24.52 -25.52
CA LYS A 51 31.04 25.23 -25.40
C LYS A 51 29.86 24.30 -25.18
N GLU A 52 29.88 23.11 -25.76
CA GLU A 52 28.82 22.09 -25.59
C GLU A 52 28.89 21.49 -24.18
N ALA A 53 30.10 21.18 -23.70
CA ALA A 53 30.31 20.70 -22.33
C ALA A 53 29.77 21.70 -21.29
N LEU A 54 30.05 23.00 -21.45
CA LEU A 54 29.53 24.06 -20.56
C LEU A 54 28.02 24.21 -20.63
N LYS A 55 27.42 24.06 -21.82
CA LYS A 55 25.96 24.12 -21.99
C LYS A 55 25.29 22.92 -21.31
N THR A 56 25.80 21.72 -21.53
CA THR A 56 25.28 20.49 -20.89
C THR A 56 25.40 20.58 -19.37
N LEU A 57 26.53 21.06 -18.83
CA LEU A 57 26.72 21.30 -17.40
C LEU A 57 25.74 22.33 -16.82
N ALA A 58 25.34 23.33 -17.59
CA ALA A 58 24.36 24.32 -17.16
C ALA A 58 22.92 23.77 -17.13
N GLU A 59 22.57 22.87 -18.07
CA GLU A 59 21.24 22.25 -18.16
C GLU A 59 21.07 21.04 -17.24
N PHE A 60 22.17 20.42 -16.81
CA PHE A 60 22.16 19.20 -16.02
C PHE A 60 21.44 19.30 -14.66
N PRO A 61 21.62 20.39 -13.87
CA PRO A 61 20.88 20.54 -12.61
C PRO A 61 19.36 20.59 -12.80
N GLU A 62 18.87 21.22 -13.86
CA GLU A 62 17.44 21.31 -14.16
C GLU A 62 16.88 19.94 -14.56
N ALA A 63 17.65 19.16 -15.33
CA ALA A 63 17.27 17.80 -15.69
C ALA A 63 17.19 16.88 -14.45
N ILE A 64 18.17 16.95 -13.54
CA ILE A 64 18.11 16.21 -12.26
C ILE A 64 16.89 16.65 -11.45
N ALA A 65 16.65 17.96 -11.33
CA ALA A 65 15.53 18.48 -10.56
C ALA A 65 14.20 17.95 -11.10
N LYS A 66 14.06 17.84 -12.42
CA LYS A 66 12.86 17.26 -13.05
C LYS A 66 12.70 15.77 -12.74
N THR A 67 13.74 14.96 -12.88
CA THR A 67 13.69 13.52 -12.56
C THR A 67 13.35 13.30 -11.09
N MET A 68 14.06 13.99 -10.19
CA MET A 68 13.78 13.92 -8.75
C MET A 68 12.35 14.38 -8.41
N HIS A 69 11.83 15.40 -9.10
CA HIS A 69 10.47 15.88 -8.86
C HIS A 69 9.40 14.84 -9.22
N THR A 70 9.56 14.17 -10.38
CA THR A 70 8.65 13.08 -10.81
C THR A 70 8.64 11.95 -9.78
N GLU A 71 9.81 11.57 -9.30
CA GLU A 71 9.98 10.48 -8.33
C GLU A 71 9.42 10.84 -6.96
N LEU A 72 9.60 12.09 -6.51
CA LEU A 72 8.97 12.59 -5.29
C LEU A 72 7.44 12.61 -5.38
N ILE A 73 6.88 12.93 -6.56
CA ILE A 73 5.43 12.85 -6.79
C ILE A 73 4.96 11.40 -6.72
N HIS A 74 5.68 10.48 -7.36
CA HIS A 74 5.35 9.06 -7.34
C HIS A 74 5.36 8.51 -5.90
N MET A 75 6.42 8.79 -5.14
CA MET A 75 6.50 8.41 -3.72
C MET A 75 5.41 9.05 -2.87
N ARG A 76 5.07 10.32 -3.09
CA ARG A 76 3.95 10.98 -2.41
C ARG A 76 2.65 10.23 -2.65
N ASP A 77 2.36 9.85 -3.89
CA ASP A 77 1.10 9.18 -4.25
C ASP A 77 1.00 7.79 -3.62
N ILE A 78 2.11 7.04 -3.57
CA ILE A 78 2.20 5.77 -2.83
C ILE A 78 1.92 6.00 -1.34
N ASN A 79 2.63 6.95 -0.71
CA ASN A 79 2.51 7.21 0.72
C ASN A 79 1.10 7.67 1.12
N VAL A 80 0.46 8.52 0.31
CA VAL A 80 -0.92 8.97 0.55
C VAL A 80 -1.88 7.79 0.50
N ASN A 81 -1.73 6.89 -0.46
CA ASN A 81 -2.56 5.68 -0.54
C ASN A 81 -2.32 4.76 0.66
N LEU A 82 -1.08 4.62 1.11
CA LEU A 82 -0.73 3.79 2.25
C LEU A 82 -1.29 4.33 3.57
N ILE A 83 -1.12 5.64 3.81
CA ILE A 83 -1.74 6.33 4.96
C ILE A 83 -3.25 6.18 4.94
N ARG A 84 -3.88 6.35 3.77
CA ARG A 84 -5.32 6.16 3.60
C ARG A 84 -5.75 4.75 3.99
N GLN A 85 -5.01 3.73 3.55
CA GLN A 85 -5.31 2.34 3.87
C GLN A 85 -5.19 2.07 5.37
N ILE A 86 -4.11 2.55 6.00
CA ILE A 86 -3.90 2.46 7.45
C ILE A 86 -5.06 3.10 8.22
N LEU A 87 -5.52 4.29 7.81
CA LEU A 87 -6.64 4.97 8.45
C LEU A 87 -7.96 4.21 8.28
N LEU A 88 -8.19 3.60 7.11
CA LEU A 88 -9.36 2.77 6.87
C LEU A 88 -9.35 1.51 7.75
N ASP A 89 -8.19 0.87 7.90
CA ASP A 89 -8.07 -0.33 8.71
C ASP A 89 -8.18 0.00 10.21
N ALA A 90 -7.61 1.12 10.66
CA ALA A 90 -7.85 1.63 12.01
C ALA A 90 -9.32 1.93 12.27
N GLN A 91 -10.04 2.48 11.30
CA GLN A 91 -11.47 2.72 11.43
C GLN A 91 -12.26 1.42 11.56
N LYS A 92 -11.90 0.35 10.83
CA LYS A 92 -12.52 -0.98 10.95
C LYS A 92 -12.31 -1.58 12.34
N GLU A 93 -11.11 -1.41 12.89
CA GLU A 93 -10.71 -1.92 14.21
C GLU A 93 -11.09 -0.99 15.37
N ASN A 94 -11.81 0.11 15.12
CA ASN A 94 -12.14 1.17 16.10
C ASN A 94 -10.90 1.73 16.84
N LEU A 95 -9.77 1.83 16.16
CA LEU A 95 -8.54 2.40 16.69
C LEU A 95 -8.51 3.92 16.44
N LEU A 96 -8.16 4.67 17.48
CA LEU A 96 -7.85 6.09 17.37
C LEU A 96 -6.39 6.24 16.94
N LEU A 97 -6.16 6.63 15.68
CA LEU A 97 -4.84 7.03 15.18
C LEU A 97 -4.73 8.55 15.17
N GLU A 98 -3.73 9.07 15.88
CA GLU A 98 -3.35 10.47 15.82
C GLU A 98 -2.03 10.61 15.04
N LEU A 99 -2.08 11.35 13.93
CA LEU A 99 -0.91 11.67 13.13
C LEU A 99 -0.59 13.15 13.32
N SER A 100 0.51 13.45 14.00
CA SER A 100 1.00 14.80 14.21
C SER A 100 1.85 15.23 13.01
N ILE A 101 1.34 16.18 12.22
CA ILE A 101 2.07 16.73 11.05
C ILE A 101 3.42 17.34 11.46
N PRO A 102 3.54 18.10 12.57
CA PRO A 102 4.83 18.64 13.00
C PRO A 102 5.89 17.58 13.28
N ASP A 103 5.49 16.39 13.72
CA ASP A 103 6.43 15.29 14.00
C ASP A 103 6.95 14.64 12.72
N LEU A 104 6.20 14.73 11.62
CA LEU A 104 6.63 14.28 10.29
C LEU A 104 7.61 15.24 9.62
N GLU A 105 7.54 16.53 9.95
CA GLU A 105 8.46 17.55 9.42
C GLU A 105 9.78 17.61 10.19
N ASN A 106 9.84 17.01 11.38
CA ASN A 106 11.04 16.97 12.20
C ASN A 106 11.98 15.84 11.76
N GLU A 107 13.11 16.23 11.17
CA GLU A 107 14.17 15.32 10.72
C GLU A 107 14.67 14.42 11.85
N ALA A 108 14.83 14.95 13.08
CA ALA A 108 15.29 14.16 14.22
C ALA A 108 14.27 13.09 14.66
N SER A 109 12.97 13.39 14.56
CA SER A 109 11.90 12.42 14.83
C SER A 109 11.88 11.32 13.77
N THR A 110 12.09 11.70 12.51
CA THR A 110 12.17 10.78 11.37
C THR A 110 13.38 9.85 11.49
N ASP A 111 14.55 10.39 11.85
CA ASP A 111 15.77 9.63 12.08
C ASP A 111 15.62 8.66 13.26
N ALA A 112 15.01 9.10 14.35
CA ALA A 112 14.74 8.25 15.50
C ALA A 112 13.80 7.09 15.14
N ALA A 113 12.75 7.36 14.34
CA ALA A 113 11.83 6.33 13.85
C ALA A 113 12.54 5.33 12.92
N ASN A 114 13.39 5.81 12.00
CA ASN A 114 14.19 4.97 11.12
C ASN A 114 15.18 4.08 11.90
N LEU A 115 15.84 4.65 12.91
CA LEU A 115 16.74 3.91 13.78
C LEU A 115 16.00 2.83 14.57
N LEU A 116 14.81 3.14 15.07
CA LEU A 116 13.97 2.20 15.80
C LEU A 116 13.49 1.07 14.88
N ALA A 117 13.00 1.37 13.68
CA ALA A 117 12.63 0.37 12.68
C ALA A 117 13.83 -0.53 12.32
N GLY A 118 15.02 0.07 12.12
CA GLY A 118 16.25 -0.69 11.87
C GLY A 118 16.61 -1.63 13.01
N LYS A 119 16.51 -1.17 14.27
CA LYS A 119 16.74 -1.99 15.46
C LYS A 119 15.73 -3.12 15.60
N LEU A 120 14.46 -2.89 15.26
CA LEU A 120 13.42 -3.92 15.28
C LEU A 120 13.70 -5.01 14.24
N ILE A 121 14.06 -4.61 13.01
CA ILE A 121 14.41 -5.55 11.94
C ILE A 121 15.66 -6.35 12.31
N MET A 122 16.71 -5.72 12.85
CA MET A 122 17.96 -6.39 13.22
C MET A 122 17.82 -7.34 14.41
N ASN A 123 16.89 -7.06 15.32
CA ASN A 123 16.64 -7.90 16.48
C ASN A 123 15.48 -8.88 16.27
N ALA A 124 14.93 -8.96 15.05
CA ALA A 124 13.82 -9.85 14.72
C ALA A 124 14.07 -11.31 15.17
N ASP A 125 15.29 -11.80 14.99
CA ASP A 125 15.67 -13.18 15.33
C ASP A 125 15.88 -13.41 16.84
N LYS A 126 16.02 -12.32 17.61
CA LYS A 126 16.23 -12.32 19.07
C LYS A 126 14.95 -12.05 19.85
N MET A 127 13.89 -11.63 19.17
CA MET A 127 12.59 -11.50 19.80
C MET A 127 12.06 -12.90 20.12
N PRO A 128 11.37 -13.07 21.26
CA PRO A 128 10.76 -14.35 21.58
C PRO A 128 9.91 -14.74 20.38
N ALA A 129 10.23 -15.86 19.74
CA ALA A 129 9.36 -16.45 18.73
C ALA A 129 7.97 -16.41 19.33
N ALA A 130 7.00 -15.89 18.58
CA ALA A 130 5.62 -16.11 18.94
C ALA A 130 5.55 -17.60 19.25
N LYS A 131 5.32 -17.93 20.54
CA LYS A 131 4.80 -19.25 20.85
C LYS A 131 3.65 -19.31 19.89
N GLU A 132 3.71 -20.25 18.94
CA GLU A 132 2.52 -20.73 18.30
C GLU A 132 1.54 -20.82 19.46
N THR A 133 0.55 -19.93 19.48
CA THR A 133 -0.66 -20.24 20.20
C THR A 133 -0.93 -21.63 19.67
N LYS A 134 -0.71 -22.63 20.52
CA LYS A 134 -1.21 -23.95 20.25
C LYS A 134 -2.68 -23.63 20.08
N ASP A 135 -3.11 -23.56 18.82
CA ASP A 135 -4.45 -23.95 18.47
C ASP A 135 -4.68 -25.17 19.33
N GLU A 136 -5.66 -25.05 20.22
CA GLU A 136 -6.17 -26.19 20.96
C GLU A 136 -6.16 -27.36 19.99
N ALA A 137 -5.47 -28.43 20.39
CA ALA A 137 -5.07 -29.54 19.53
C ALA A 137 -6.13 -29.81 18.47
N PRO A 138 -5.75 -30.05 17.19
CA PRO A 138 -6.73 -30.33 16.15
C PRO A 138 -7.65 -31.41 16.69
N VAL A 139 -8.91 -31.03 16.93
CA VAL A 139 -9.95 -32.02 17.12
C VAL A 139 -9.84 -32.86 15.87
N ASP A 140 -9.64 -34.17 16.05
CA ASP A 140 -9.58 -35.18 15.01
C ASP A 140 -10.97 -35.32 14.37
N GLU A 141 -11.52 -34.22 13.86
CA GLU A 141 -12.56 -34.22 12.86
C GLU A 141 -11.85 -34.60 11.59
N LYS A 142 -12.03 -35.86 11.19
CA LYS A 142 -11.75 -36.33 9.84
C LYS A 142 -12.27 -35.27 8.87
N ILE A 143 -11.37 -34.43 8.39
CA ILE A 143 -11.69 -33.41 7.40
C ILE A 143 -12.10 -34.22 6.18
N ASP A 144 -13.40 -34.18 5.87
CA ASP A 144 -13.96 -34.87 4.73
C ASP A 144 -13.51 -34.09 3.48
N VAL A 145 -12.35 -34.46 2.96
CA VAL A 145 -11.72 -33.83 1.80
C VAL A 145 -12.68 -33.83 0.61
N GLU A 146 -13.59 -34.81 0.51
CA GLU A 146 -14.63 -34.85 -0.50
C GLU A 146 -15.67 -33.73 -0.32
N ALA A 147 -16.06 -33.41 0.92
CA ALA A 147 -16.97 -32.30 1.20
C ALA A 147 -16.34 -30.94 0.88
N LEU A 148 -15.07 -30.74 1.23
CA LEU A 148 -14.34 -29.49 0.91
C LEU A 148 -14.07 -29.34 -0.59
N MET A 149 -13.84 -30.43 -1.32
CA MET A 149 -13.75 -30.40 -2.78
C MET A 149 -15.09 -30.07 -3.43
N ALA A 150 -16.19 -30.65 -2.94
CA ALA A 150 -17.53 -30.34 -3.42
C ALA A 150 -17.92 -28.88 -3.16
N GLU A 151 -17.54 -28.32 -2.01
CA GLU A 151 -17.76 -26.90 -1.69
C GLU A 151 -16.91 -25.97 -2.57
N ASN A 152 -15.64 -26.31 -2.82
CA ASN A 152 -14.78 -25.57 -3.75
C ASN A 152 -15.31 -25.60 -5.19
N GLU A 153 -15.83 -26.74 -5.64
CA GLU A 153 -16.41 -26.87 -6.97
C GLU A 153 -17.71 -26.06 -7.09
N LYS A 154 -18.54 -26.04 -6.04
CA LYS A 154 -19.74 -25.20 -5.96
C LYS A 154 -19.39 -23.70 -5.97
N LEU A 155 -18.36 -23.28 -5.25
CA LEU A 155 -17.88 -21.88 -5.25
C LEU A 155 -17.29 -21.48 -6.61
N ARG A 156 -16.52 -22.36 -7.26
CA ARG A 156 -16.03 -22.13 -8.63
C ARG A 156 -17.17 -22.03 -9.64
N ALA A 157 -18.20 -22.86 -9.51
CA ALA A 157 -19.41 -22.77 -10.35
C ALA A 157 -20.18 -21.46 -10.11
N GLN A 158 -20.26 -20.97 -8.87
CA GLN A 158 -20.87 -19.67 -8.54
C GLN A 158 -20.05 -18.49 -9.09
N LEU A 159 -18.72 -18.57 -9.08
CA LEU A 159 -17.84 -17.54 -9.64
C LEU A 159 -17.86 -17.50 -11.18
N GLN A 160 -18.22 -18.61 -11.83
CA GLN A 160 -18.47 -18.65 -13.28
C GLN A 160 -19.85 -18.11 -13.67
N GLN A 161 -20.80 -17.96 -12.74
CA GLN A 161 -22.07 -17.33 -13.03
C GLN A 161 -21.90 -15.81 -13.16
N ASN A 162 -22.50 -15.25 -14.22
CA ASN A 162 -22.44 -13.85 -14.56
C ASN A 162 -22.90 -12.99 -13.37
N LYS A 163 -22.12 -11.98 -12.94
CA LYS A 163 -22.35 -11.17 -11.72
C LYS A 163 -23.77 -10.62 -11.54
N ARG A 164 -24.55 -10.53 -12.64
CA ARG A 164 -25.96 -10.14 -12.66
C ARG A 164 -26.93 -11.16 -12.03
N GLN A 165 -26.51 -12.41 -11.79
CA GLN A 165 -27.34 -13.46 -11.20
C GLN A 165 -27.07 -13.68 -9.71
N TRP A 166 -26.12 -12.94 -9.12
CA TRP A 166 -25.82 -13.07 -7.70
C TRP A 166 -26.99 -12.53 -6.87
N PRO A 167 -27.47 -13.25 -5.84
CA PRO A 167 -28.58 -12.81 -5.00
C PRO A 167 -28.32 -11.41 -4.39
N GLU A 168 -27.09 -11.18 -3.93
CA GLU A 168 -26.64 -9.92 -3.35
C GLU A 168 -26.66 -8.76 -4.36
N PHE A 169 -26.31 -9.06 -5.62
CA PHE A 169 -26.37 -8.08 -6.70
C PHE A 169 -27.82 -7.73 -7.07
N ILE A 170 -28.71 -8.73 -7.11
CA ILE A 170 -30.15 -8.53 -7.35
C ILE A 170 -30.77 -7.70 -6.22
N GLU A 171 -30.38 -7.96 -4.96
CA GLU A 171 -30.84 -7.20 -3.80
C GLU A 171 -30.37 -5.74 -3.87
N ALA A 172 -29.09 -5.51 -4.16
CA ALA A 172 -28.54 -4.17 -4.35
C ALA A 172 -29.21 -3.42 -5.53
N GLN A 173 -29.47 -4.12 -6.64
CA GLN A 173 -30.15 -3.55 -7.80
C GLN A 173 -31.61 -3.18 -7.49
N ASN A 174 -32.33 -4.01 -6.75
CA ASN A 174 -33.70 -3.72 -6.31
C ASN A 174 -33.74 -2.53 -5.34
N LYS A 175 -32.79 -2.46 -4.40
CA LYS A 175 -32.66 -1.33 -3.47
C LYS A 175 -32.41 -0.02 -4.21
N LEU A 176 -31.53 -0.05 -5.21
CA LEU A 176 -31.21 1.11 -6.03
C LEU A 176 -32.40 1.56 -6.89
N LYS A 177 -33.19 0.60 -7.42
CA LYS A 177 -34.42 0.90 -8.14
C LYS A 177 -35.47 1.57 -7.24
N ASN A 178 -35.66 1.08 -6.01
CA ASN A 178 -36.60 1.65 -5.05
C ASN A 178 -36.21 3.08 -4.63
N LEU A 179 -34.92 3.31 -4.37
CA LEU A 179 -34.41 4.66 -4.06
C LEU A 179 -34.62 5.62 -5.23
N ASN A 180 -34.41 5.18 -6.46
CA ASN A 180 -34.64 6.01 -7.65
C ASN A 180 -36.13 6.36 -7.85
N THR A 181 -37.04 5.44 -7.57
CA THR A 181 -38.49 5.74 -7.59
C THR A 181 -38.88 6.74 -6.51
N GLU A 182 -38.33 6.61 -5.30
CA GLU A 182 -38.59 7.54 -4.21
C GLU A 182 -38.05 8.94 -4.50
N VAL A 183 -36.85 9.05 -5.05
CA VAL A 183 -36.26 10.32 -5.51
C VAL A 183 -37.10 10.94 -6.62
N HIS A 184 -37.59 10.14 -7.58
CA HIS A 184 -38.46 10.62 -8.63
C HIS A 184 -39.79 11.16 -8.08
N ASP A 185 -40.42 10.45 -7.15
CA ASP A 185 -41.68 10.86 -6.52
C ASP A 185 -41.51 12.12 -5.68
N LEU A 186 -40.39 12.25 -4.96
CA LEU A 186 -40.04 13.47 -4.22
C LEU A 186 -39.81 14.65 -5.17
N ARG A 187 -39.09 14.45 -6.27
CA ARG A 187 -38.91 15.50 -7.31
C ARG A 187 -40.23 15.92 -7.94
N HIS A 188 -41.13 14.98 -8.18
CA HIS A 188 -42.44 15.29 -8.74
C HIS A 188 -43.37 16.00 -7.73
N LYS A 189 -43.23 15.73 -6.43
CA LYS A 189 -43.93 16.49 -5.37
C LYS A 189 -43.37 17.92 -5.22
N LEU A 190 -42.05 18.08 -5.29
CA LEU A 190 -41.38 19.38 -5.21
C LEU A 190 -41.57 20.25 -6.47
N GLY A 191 -41.81 19.66 -7.64
CA GLY A 191 -42.10 20.37 -8.88
C GLY A 191 -43.57 20.76 -9.10
N LYS A 192 -44.44 20.55 -8.09
CA LYS A 192 -45.87 20.90 -8.12
C LYS A 192 -46.25 22.04 -7.15
N GLU A 193 -45.27 22.68 -6.53
CA GLU A 193 -45.39 24.00 -5.88
C GLU A 193 -44.92 25.09 -6.84
#